data_AF-K1XC99-F1
#
_entry.id   AF-K1XC99-F1
#
_cell.length_a   1.000
_cell.length_b   1.000
_cell.length_c   1.000
_cell.angle_alpha   90.00
_cell.angle_beta   90.00
_cell.angle_gamma   90.00
#
_symmetry.space_group_name_H-M   'P 1'
#
loop_
_entity.id
_entity.type
_entity.pdbx_description
1 polymer ?
#
loop_
_entity_poly.entity_id
_entity_poly.type
_entity_poly.pdbx_seq_one_letter_code
_entity_poly.pdbx_strand_id
1 'polypeptide(L)'
;MNTAAIPDASTAIKTAQTFEEKMKARIKDGIGDLLSDEDLTKMIHRGLEETFFAKRFESSAHWSAKSAEKEPLIQEIIKETLRPAVEQAVKDWILSHEAEIMQMTNNVITNGVGAAVMSALTSQFSIPLSMLQSNVSTMMHRNNG
;
A
#
# COMPACT_ATOMS: atom_id res chain seq x y z
N MET A 1 -23.51 -0.13 56.61
CA MET A 1 -23.66 0.91 55.58
C MET A 1 -22.51 1.89 55.74
N ASN A 2 -21.50 1.81 54.88
CA ASN A 2 -20.26 2.58 55.00
C ASN A 2 -20.09 3.43 53.74
N THR A 3 -20.23 4.74 53.89
CA THR A 3 -20.16 5.73 52.81
C THR A 3 -18.70 6.11 52.61
N ALA A 4 -18.02 5.46 51.67
CA ALA A 4 -16.65 5.84 51.30
C ALA A 4 -16.69 7.01 50.31
N ALA A 5 -16.06 8.11 50.72
CA ALA A 5 -15.88 9.32 49.94
C ALA A 5 -15.12 9.06 48.63
N ILE A 6 -15.59 9.66 47.54
CA ILE A 6 -14.89 9.70 46.25
C ILE A 6 -13.85 10.82 46.34
N PRO A 7 -12.54 10.54 46.19
CA PRO A 7 -11.54 11.60 46.12
C PRO A 7 -11.60 12.26 44.75
N ASP A 8 -11.80 13.58 44.78
CA ASP A 8 -11.75 14.50 43.65
C ASP A 8 -10.31 14.59 43.12
N ALA A 9 -9.97 13.72 42.16
CA ALA A 9 -8.69 13.71 41.48
C ALA A 9 -8.72 14.66 40.27
N SER A 10 -8.81 15.96 40.55
CA SER A 10 -8.40 17.01 39.60
C SER A 10 -6.87 17.01 39.50
N THR A 11 -6.32 15.97 38.88
CA THR A 11 -4.92 15.92 38.46
C THR A 11 -4.74 16.91 37.32
N ALA A 12 -4.19 18.07 37.63
CA ALA A 12 -3.69 19.04 36.67
C ALA A 12 -2.81 18.31 35.63
N ILE A 13 -3.35 18.14 34.43
CA ILE A 13 -2.61 17.67 33.26
C ILE A 13 -1.58 18.77 32.98
N LYS A 14 -0.34 18.59 33.45
CA LYS A 14 0.78 19.37 32.96
C LYS A 14 0.88 19.04 31.48
N THR A 15 0.40 19.93 30.62
CA THR A 15 0.49 19.82 29.16
C THR A 15 1.94 19.49 28.83
N ALA A 16 2.18 18.26 28.39
CA ALA A 16 3.52 17.83 28.01
C ALA A 16 3.99 18.76 26.89
N GLN A 17 5.20 19.32 27.04
CA GLN A 17 5.75 20.22 26.02
C GLN A 17 5.70 19.54 24.67
N THR A 18 5.16 20.27 23.69
CA THR A 18 5.04 19.76 22.33
C THR A 18 6.43 19.56 21.72
N PHE A 19 6.52 18.72 20.69
CA PHE A 19 7.79 18.48 20.00
C PHE A 19 8.39 19.79 19.44
N GLU A 20 7.53 20.69 18.97
CA GLU A 20 7.90 22.02 18.48
C GLU A 20 8.53 22.87 19.58
N GLU A 21 7.93 22.91 20.78
CA GLU A 21 8.47 23.62 21.94
C GLU A 21 9.86 23.09 22.36
N LYS A 22 10.05 21.77 22.31
CA LYS A 22 11.33 21.12 22.61
C LYS A 22 12.41 21.45 21.57
N MET A 23 12.04 21.46 20.28
CA MET A 23 12.96 21.86 19.22
C MET A 23 13.33 23.34 19.32
N LYS A 24 12.35 24.20 19.58
CA LYS A 24 12.56 25.64 19.74
C LYS A 24 13.53 25.97 20.87
N ALA A 25 13.34 25.36 22.04
CA ALA A 25 14.26 25.51 23.17
C ALA A 25 15.69 25.10 22.82
N ARG A 26 15.87 23.96 22.13
CA ARG A 26 17.20 23.43 21.80
C ARG A 26 17.95 24.26 20.75
N ILE A 27 17.24 24.83 19.77
CA ILE A 27 17.85 25.70 18.75
C ILE A 27 18.19 27.07 19.36
N LYS A 28 17.33 27.59 20.24
CA LYS A 28 17.57 28.82 20.99
C LYS A 28 18.78 28.71 21.93
N ASP A 29 18.98 27.57 22.58
CA ASP A 29 20.18 27.33 23.40
C ASP A 29 21.48 27.30 22.57
N GLY A 30 21.42 26.99 21.26
CA GLY A 30 22.59 26.89 20.39
C GLY A 30 22.89 28.12 19.53
N ILE A 31 21.88 28.92 19.17
CA ILE A 31 21.96 30.00 18.15
C ILE A 31 21.26 31.29 18.64
N GLY A 32 20.82 31.32 19.90
CA GLY A 32 19.71 32.13 20.43
C GLY A 32 19.73 33.65 20.39
N ASP A 33 20.71 34.28 19.76
CA ASP A 33 20.79 35.76 19.70
C ASP A 33 20.64 36.32 18.28
N LEU A 34 20.58 35.46 17.24
CA LEU A 34 20.61 35.90 15.83
C LEU A 34 19.27 35.80 15.10
N LEU A 35 18.27 35.11 15.66
CA LEU A 35 16.99 34.86 14.97
C LEU A 35 15.79 35.15 15.88
N SER A 36 14.75 35.75 15.29
CA SER A 36 13.50 35.96 16.00
C SER A 36 12.79 34.63 16.26
N ASP A 37 12.02 34.58 17.34
CA ASP A 37 11.20 33.43 17.70
C ASP A 37 10.21 33.02 16.59
N GLU A 38 9.78 33.97 15.75
CA GLU A 38 8.90 33.75 14.60
C GLU A 38 9.64 33.09 13.43
N ASP A 39 10.85 33.57 13.10
CA ASP A 39 11.68 33.01 12.04
C ASP A 39 12.09 31.57 12.37
N LEU A 40 12.36 31.31 13.66
CA LEU A 40 12.73 30.00 14.14
C LEU A 40 11.58 29.00 14.02
N THR A 41 10.35 29.40 14.37
CA THR A 41 9.14 28.59 14.14
C THR A 41 8.93 28.31 12.65
N LYS A 42 9.07 29.31 11.77
CA LYS A 42 8.97 29.14 10.32
C LYS A 42 10.01 28.16 9.77
N MET A 43 11.26 28.23 10.24
CA MET A 43 12.32 27.31 9.85
C MET A 43 12.03 25.87 10.32
N ILE A 44 11.53 25.69 11.54
CA ILE A 44 11.15 24.37 12.06
C ILE A 44 10.01 23.78 11.22
N HIS A 45 8.94 24.53 10.97
CA HIS A 45 7.83 24.05 10.15
C HIS A 45 8.28 23.65 8.75
N ARG A 46 9.06 24.51 8.10
CA ARG A 46 9.59 24.23 6.76
C ARG A 46 10.49 22.99 6.76
N GLY A 47 11.37 22.85 7.75
CA GLY A 47 12.24 21.69 7.89
C GLY A 47 11.46 20.39 8.11
N LEU A 48 10.39 20.44 8.90
CA LEU A 48 9.50 19.28 9.11
C LEU A 48 8.74 18.93 7.83
N GLU A 49 8.19 19.93 7.15
CA GLU A 49 7.47 19.73 5.90
C GLU A 49 8.37 19.09 4.84
N GLU A 50 9.57 19.63 4.65
CA GLU A 50 10.56 19.10 3.72
C GLU A 50 11.03 17.69 4.13
N THR A 51 11.23 17.41 5.42
CA THR A 51 11.72 16.10 5.87
C THR A 51 10.66 15.01 5.73
N PHE A 52 9.41 15.30 6.09
CA PHE A 52 8.35 14.30 6.16
C PHE A 52 7.54 14.15 4.87
N PHE A 53 7.36 15.24 4.12
CA PHE A 53 6.46 15.29 2.98
C PHE A 53 7.14 15.49 1.63
N ALA A 54 8.42 15.88 1.59
CA ALA A 54 9.12 16.01 0.31
C ALA A 54 9.28 14.64 -0.38
N LYS A 55 9.22 14.68 -1.71
CA LYS A 55 9.51 13.53 -2.56
C LYS A 55 10.97 13.12 -2.38
N ARG A 56 11.20 11.83 -2.18
CA ARG A 56 12.54 11.27 -2.00
C ARG A 56 12.94 10.53 -3.28
N PHE A 57 14.22 10.57 -3.62
CA PHE A 57 14.74 9.82 -4.75
C PHE A 57 15.88 8.95 -4.25
N GLU A 58 15.85 7.67 -4.61
CA GLU A 58 17.01 6.81 -4.41
C GLU A 58 17.95 6.99 -5.61
N SER A 59 19.14 7.49 -5.32
CA SER A 59 20.23 7.50 -6.30
C SER A 59 20.69 6.07 -6.48
N SER A 60 20.46 5.52 -7.68
CA SER A 60 21.00 4.21 -8.02
C SER A 60 22.52 4.36 -8.21
N ALA A 61 23.29 3.41 -7.68
CA ALA A 61 24.75 3.37 -7.86
C ALA A 61 25.17 3.09 -9.33
N HIS A 62 24.19 2.81 -10.20
CA HIS A 62 24.39 2.45 -11.59
C HIS A 62 23.93 3.59 -12.50
N TRP A 63 24.86 4.13 -13.30
CA TRP A 63 24.64 5.23 -14.25
C TRP A 63 23.49 5.04 -15.27
N SER A 64 22.91 3.83 -15.36
CA SER A 64 21.81 3.48 -16.26
C SER A 64 20.45 3.27 -15.56
N ALA A 65 20.41 3.24 -14.23
CA ALA A 65 19.16 2.99 -13.51
C ALA A 65 18.47 4.32 -13.17
N LYS A 66 17.32 4.56 -13.82
CA LYS A 66 16.44 5.71 -13.53
C LYS A 66 16.22 5.80 -12.03
N SER A 67 16.51 6.97 -11.44
CA SER A 67 16.26 7.23 -10.03
C SER A 67 14.81 6.86 -9.70
N ALA A 68 14.62 5.91 -8.80
CA ALA A 68 13.29 5.51 -8.37
C ALA A 68 12.76 6.57 -7.40
N GLU A 69 11.55 7.07 -7.66
CA GLU A 69 10.83 7.93 -6.73
C GLU A 69 10.42 7.08 -5.53
N LYS A 70 10.88 7.48 -4.35
CA LYS A 70 10.57 6.87 -3.08
C LYS A 70 9.48 7.67 -2.38
N GLU A 71 8.63 6.96 -1.66
CA GLU A 71 7.55 7.56 -0.90
C GLU A 71 8.09 8.54 0.16
N PRO A 72 7.34 9.60 0.48
CA PRO A 72 7.66 10.50 1.57
C PRO A 72 7.81 9.74 2.89
N LEU A 73 8.71 10.21 3.76
CA LEU A 73 9.05 9.54 5.01
C LEU A 73 7.83 9.32 5.91
N ILE A 74 6.88 10.25 5.92
CA ILE A 74 5.64 10.10 6.70
C ILE A 74 4.82 8.88 6.25
N GLN A 75 4.80 8.59 4.95
CA GLN A 75 4.07 7.44 4.42
C GLN A 75 4.75 6.12 4.82
N GLU A 76 6.09 6.07 4.81
CA GLU A 76 6.83 4.91 5.33
C GLU A 76 6.51 4.66 6.81
N ILE A 77 6.59 5.70 7.65
CA ILE A 77 6.33 5.58 9.10
C ILE A 77 4.89 5.13 9.35
N ILE A 78 3.92 5.72 8.66
CA ILE A 78 2.51 5.33 8.78
C ILE A 78 2.34 3.86 8.37
N LYS A 79 2.94 3.45 7.24
CA LYS A 79 2.86 2.06 6.77
C LYS A 79 3.46 1.10 7.79
N GLU A 80 4.65 1.37 8.31
CA GLU A 80 5.29 0.50 9.30
C GLU A 80 4.49 0.40 10.60
N THR A 81 3.96 1.53 11.07
CA THR A 81 3.20 1.60 12.32
C THR A 81 1.83 0.93 12.19
N LEU A 82 1.14 1.12 11.06
CA LEU A 82 -0.21 0.58 10.85
C LEU A 82 -0.21 -0.84 10.30
N ARG A 83 0.88 -1.31 9.67
CA ARG A 83 0.98 -2.67 9.13
C ARG A 83 0.51 -3.75 10.09
N PRO A 84 0.97 -3.84 11.35
CA PRO A 84 0.51 -4.90 12.25
C PRO A 84 -0.99 -4.84 12.54
N ALA A 85 -1.56 -3.63 12.68
CA ALA A 85 -2.98 -3.45 12.94
C ALA A 85 -3.83 -3.83 11.73
N VAL A 86 -3.40 -3.44 10.52
CA VAL A 86 -4.07 -3.79 9.27
C VAL A 86 -3.96 -5.29 9.00
N GLU A 87 -2.79 -5.89 9.19
CA GLU A 87 -2.60 -7.34 9.04
C GLU A 87 -3.50 -8.11 10.00
N GLN A 88 -3.63 -7.66 11.25
CA GLN A 88 -4.52 -8.28 12.21
C GLN A 88 -5.99 -8.13 11.78
N ALA A 89 -6.41 -6.93 11.39
CA ALA A 89 -7.78 -6.68 10.92
C ALA A 89 -8.12 -7.52 9.67
N VAL A 90 -7.18 -7.69 8.75
CA VAL A 90 -7.33 -8.55 7.57
C VAL A 90 -7.47 -10.02 7.99
N LYS A 91 -6.65 -10.51 8.92
CA LYS A 91 -6.78 -11.88 9.45
C LYS A 91 -8.14 -12.11 10.10
N ASP A 92 -8.58 -11.17 10.94
CA ASP A 92 -9.88 -11.27 11.62
C ASP A 92 -11.04 -11.25 10.62
N TRP A 93 -10.94 -10.44 9.57
CA TRP A 93 -11.91 -10.41 8.49
C TRP A 93 -11.94 -11.74 7.71
N ILE A 94 -10.77 -12.28 7.35
CA ILE A 94 -10.68 -13.58 6.66
C ILE A 94 -11.31 -14.70 7.50
N LEU A 95 -11.00 -14.75 8.79
CA LEU A 95 -11.55 -15.77 9.69
C LEU A 95 -13.07 -15.65 9.86
N SER A 96 -13.60 -14.44 9.85
CA SER A 96 -15.05 -14.20 9.94
C SER A 96 -15.80 -14.42 8.60
N HIS A 97 -15.09 -14.45 7.48
CA HIS A 97 -15.66 -14.58 6.13
C HIS A 97 -15.14 -15.83 5.39
N GLU A 98 -14.71 -16.86 6.12
CA GLU A 98 -14.12 -18.08 5.56
C GLU A 98 -15.00 -18.72 4.48
N ALA A 99 -16.32 -18.81 4.72
CA ALA A 99 -17.27 -19.40 3.77
C ALA A 99 -17.34 -18.64 2.44
N GLU A 100 -17.29 -17.32 2.47
CA GLU A 100 -17.29 -16.46 1.28
C GLU A 100 -15.97 -16.61 0.51
N ILE A 101 -14.85 -16.66 1.22
CA ILE A 101 -13.52 -16.87 0.64
C ILE A 101 -13.42 -18.24 -0.02
N MET A 102 -13.94 -19.29 0.62
CA MET A 102 -13.99 -20.64 0.05
C MET A 102 -14.89 -20.70 -1.19
N GLN A 103 -16.02 -20.00 -1.18
CA GLN A 103 -16.89 -19.89 -2.36
C GLN A 103 -16.18 -19.17 -3.52
N MET A 104 -15.54 -18.03 -3.25
CA MET A 104 -14.74 -17.31 -4.26
C MET A 104 -13.60 -18.18 -4.81
N THR A 105 -12.89 -18.90 -3.94
CA THR A 105 -11.80 -19.80 -4.33
C THR A 105 -12.32 -20.93 -5.22
N ASN A 106 -13.42 -21.58 -4.84
CA ASN A 106 -14.06 -22.62 -5.65
C ASN A 106 -14.53 -22.08 -7.01
N ASN A 107 -15.07 -20.86 -7.06
CA ASN A 107 -15.46 -20.23 -8.31
C ASN A 107 -14.25 -19.98 -9.22
N VAL A 108 -13.14 -19.46 -8.67
CA VAL A 108 -11.91 -19.22 -9.45
C VAL A 108 -11.31 -20.54 -9.95
N ILE A 109 -11.28 -21.59 -9.12
CA ILE A 109 -10.78 -22.90 -9.53
C ILE A 109 -11.66 -23.49 -10.63
N THR A 110 -12.98 -23.50 -10.43
CA THR A 110 -13.92 -24.07 -11.41
C THR A 110 -13.87 -23.33 -12.74
N ASN A 111 -13.84 -22.00 -12.71
CA ASN A 111 -13.77 -21.17 -13.91
C ASN A 111 -12.39 -21.24 -14.57
N GLY A 112 -11.31 -21.31 -13.78
CA GLY A 112 -9.94 -21.42 -14.27
C GLY A 112 -9.66 -22.77 -14.91
N VAL A 113 -10.11 -23.87 -14.29
CA VAL A 113 -10.05 -25.22 -14.86
C VAL A 113 -10.92 -25.29 -16.13
N GLY A 114 -12.12 -24.71 -16.12
CA GLY A 114 -12.97 -24.62 -17.30
C GLY A 114 -12.29 -23.89 -18.46
N ALA A 115 -11.66 -22.74 -18.19
CA ALA A 115 -10.91 -21.98 -19.19
C ALA A 115 -9.68 -22.74 -19.72
N ALA A 116 -8.94 -23.43 -18.84
CA ALA A 116 -7.78 -24.23 -19.22
C ALA A 116 -8.18 -25.45 -20.07
N VAL A 117 -9.26 -26.15 -19.71
CA VAL A 117 -9.80 -27.28 -20.48
C VAL A 117 -10.31 -26.82 -21.84
N MET A 118 -11.04 -25.70 -21.91
CA MET A 118 -11.50 -25.13 -23.17
C MET A 118 -10.34 -24.67 -24.05
N SER A 119 -9.29 -24.09 -23.46
CA SER A 119 -8.07 -23.71 -24.18
C SER A 119 -7.33 -24.93 -24.73
N ALA A 120 -7.20 -26.00 -23.92
CA ALA A 120 -6.59 -27.25 -24.34
C ALA A 120 -7.40 -27.97 -25.44
N LEU A 121 -8.73 -28.02 -25.33
CA LEU A 121 -9.61 -28.55 -26.38
C LEU A 121 -9.47 -27.75 -27.67
N THR A 122 -9.51 -26.42 -27.58
CA THR A 122 -9.34 -25.54 -28.75
C THR A 122 -7.98 -25.76 -29.40
N SER A 123 -6.91 -25.88 -28.61
CA SER A 123 -5.57 -26.17 -29.10
C SER A 123 -5.49 -27.54 -29.81
N GLN A 124 -6.01 -28.59 -29.17
CA GLN A 124 -5.99 -29.96 -29.71
C GLN A 124 -6.80 -30.12 -30.99
N PHE A 125 -7.92 -29.40 -31.12
CA PHE A 125 -8.80 -29.49 -32.29
C PHE A 125 -8.51 -28.44 -33.37
N SER A 126 -7.71 -27.40 -33.08
CA SER A 126 -7.37 -26.35 -34.05
C SER A 126 -6.65 -26.88 -35.31
N ILE A 127 -5.72 -27.83 -35.15
CA ILE A 127 -4.97 -28.41 -36.25
C ILE A 127 -5.84 -29.35 -37.11
N PRO A 128 -6.57 -30.33 -36.53
CA PRO A 128 -7.51 -31.16 -37.30
C PRO A 128 -8.58 -30.35 -38.03
N LEU A 129 -9.13 -29.31 -37.40
CA LEU A 129 -10.17 -28.47 -37.99
C LEU A 129 -9.63 -27.60 -39.13
N SER A 130 -8.42 -27.06 -39.02
CA SER A 130 -7.80 -26.30 -40.11
C SER A 130 -7.46 -27.18 -41.32
N MET A 131 -7.00 -28.41 -41.08
CA MET A 131 -6.80 -29.41 -42.14
C MET A 131 -8.12 -29.82 -42.81
N LEU A 132 -9.19 -30.01 -42.03
CA LEU A 132 -10.52 -30.29 -42.56
C LEU A 132 -11.04 -29.13 -43.42
N GLN A 133 -10.91 -27.89 -42.95
CA GLN A 133 -11.30 -26.69 -43.70
C GLN A 133 -10.51 -26.55 -45.00
N SER A 134 -9.19 -26.82 -44.96
CA SER A 134 -8.34 -26.81 -46.14
C SER A 134 -8.80 -27.85 -47.17
N ASN A 135 -9.05 -29.10 -46.74
CA ASN A 135 -9.50 -30.17 -47.61
C ASN A 135 -10.88 -29.90 -48.24
N VAL A 136 -11.83 -29.39 -47.46
CA VAL A 136 -13.17 -29.00 -47.96
C VAL A 136 -13.07 -27.86 -48.96
N SER A 137 -12.24 -26.85 -48.68
CA SER A 137 -11.99 -25.75 -49.61
C SER A 137 -11.38 -26.26 -50.91
N THR A 138 -10.36 -27.12 -50.86
CA THR A 138 -9.76 -27.72 -52.05
C THR A 138 -10.78 -28.52 -52.86
N MET A 139 -11.66 -29.29 -52.21
CA MET A 139 -12.71 -30.04 -52.92
C MET A 139 -13.76 -29.12 -53.57
N MET A 140 -14.18 -28.05 -52.90
CA MET A 140 -15.12 -27.06 -53.44
C MET A 140 -14.54 -26.34 -54.68
N HIS A 141 -13.25 -25.97 -54.64
CA HIS A 141 -12.59 -25.32 -55.79
C HIS A 141 -12.38 -26.29 -56.97
N ARG A 142 -12.18 -27.58 -56.69
CA ARG A 142 -12.05 -28.61 -57.73
C ARG A 142 -13.36 -28.96 -58.43
N ASN A 143 -14.49 -28.72 -57.79
CA ASN A 143 -15.82 -29.09 -58.31
C ASN A 143 -16.52 -27.94 -59.07
N ASN A 144 -15.95 -26.74 -59.06
CA ASN A 144 -16.45 -25.53 -59.71
C ASN A 144 -15.62 -25.10 -60.95
N GLY A 145 -14.74 -25.96 -61.46
CA GLY A 145 -13.90 -25.73 -62.65
C GLY A 145 -14.16 -26.73 -63.75
#